data_AF-A0A2D6M660-F1
#
_entry.id   AF-A0A2D6M660-F1
#
_cell.length_a   1.000
_cell.length_b   1.000
_cell.length_c   1.000
_cell.angle_alpha   90.00
_cell.angle_beta   90.00
_cell.angle_gamma   90.00
#
_symmetry.space_group_name_H-M   'P 1'
#
loop_
_entity.id
_entity.type
_entity.pdbx_description
1 polymer ?
#
loop_
_entity_poly.entity_id
_entity_poly.type
_entity_poly.pdbx_seq_one_letter_code
_entity_poly.pdbx_strand_id
1 'polypeptide(L)' 'MAKGLILTYGGHSPEIAGDVYVAPSKTVTAGELWAGNPAKSIRPVIDAETEFIQDSARRHCQFTKEYMGGD' A
#
# COMPACT_ATOMS: atom_id res chain seq x y z
N MET A 1 0.52 5.35 -23.92
CA MET A 1 0.92 4.31 -22.95
C MET A 1 0.13 4.55 -21.67
N ALA A 2 -0.79 3.65 -21.29
CA ALA A 2 -1.51 3.80 -20.03
C ALA A 2 -0.52 3.57 -18.87
N LYS A 3 -0.51 4.48 -17.90
CA LYS A 3 0.24 4.33 -16.64
C LYS A 3 -0.71 3.65 -15.68
N GLY A 4 -0.32 2.51 -15.08
CA GLY A 4 -1.13 1.88 -14.03
C GLY A 4 -1.46 2.92 -12.97
N LEU A 5 -2.74 3.07 -12.65
CA LEU A 5 -3.26 4.14 -11.79
C LEU A 5 -3.59 3.56 -10.43
N ILE A 6 -2.92 4.06 -9.40
CA ILE A 6 -3.22 3.75 -8.00
C ILE A 6 -4.06 4.90 -7.47
N LEU A 7 -5.35 4.65 -7.22
CA LEU A 7 -6.28 5.65 -6.70
C LEU A 7 -6.44 5.48 -5.19
N THR A 8 -6.30 6.58 -4.45
CA THR A 8 -6.68 6.64 -3.04
C THR A 8 -8.20 6.71 -2.91
N TYR A 9 -8.80 6.06 -1.91
CA TYR A 9 -10.22 6.17 -1.59
C TYR A 9 -10.40 6.49 -0.11
N GLY A 10 -11.21 7.51 0.21
CA GLY A 10 -11.47 7.90 1.60
C GLY A 10 -10.24 8.35 2.40
N GLY A 11 -9.19 8.84 1.73
CA GLY A 11 -7.91 9.17 2.38
C GLY A 11 -6.97 7.98 2.61
N HIS A 12 -7.35 6.79 2.16
CA HIS A 12 -6.53 5.58 2.27
C HIS A 12 -5.94 5.19 0.91
N SER A 13 -4.65 4.83 0.91
CA SER A 13 -3.99 4.23 -0.25
C SER A 13 -4.25 2.72 -0.26
N PRO A 14 -4.45 2.11 -1.44
CA PRO A 14 -4.54 0.66 -1.54
C PRO A 14 -3.21 0.00 -1.20
N GLU A 15 -3.27 -1.17 -0.57
CA GLU A 15 -2.09 -1.94 -0.20
C GLU A 15 -1.70 -2.89 -1.34
N ILE A 16 -0.43 -2.88 -1.70
CA ILE A 16 0.12 -3.67 -2.81
C ILE A 16 1.40 -4.34 -2.29
N ALA A 17 1.49 -5.66 -2.40
CA ALA A 17 2.71 -6.37 -2.03
C ALA A 17 3.90 -5.99 -2.95
N GLY A 18 5.12 -6.04 -2.42
CA GLY A 18 6.31 -5.53 -3.11
C GLY A 18 6.70 -6.28 -4.40
N ASP A 19 6.16 -7.47 -4.61
CA ASP A 19 6.39 -8.35 -5.77
C ASP A 19 5.32 -8.23 -6.86
N VAL A 20 4.40 -7.27 -6.72
CA VAL A 20 3.19 -7.21 -7.54
C VAL A 20 3.38 -6.38 -8.81
N TYR A 21 3.03 -6.96 -9.95
CA TYR A 21 2.93 -6.26 -11.23
C TYR A 21 1.48 -5.86 -11.51
N VAL A 22 1.17 -4.56 -11.41
CA VAL A 22 -0.12 -4.00 -11.80
C VAL A 22 -0.10 -3.67 -13.29
N ALA A 23 -0.85 -4.45 -14.08
CA ALA A 23 -0.94 -4.20 -15.52
C ALA A 23 -1.55 -2.81 -15.80
N PRO A 24 -1.13 -2.10 -16.87
CA PRO A 24 -1.63 -0.76 -17.21
C PRO A 24 -3.15 -0.57 -17.30
N SER A 25 -3.88 -1.66 -17.57
CA SER A 25 -5.34 -1.69 -17.68
C SER A 25 -6.06 -1.98 -16.35
N LYS A 26 -5.32 -2.15 -15.25
CA LYS A 26 -5.85 -2.47 -13.93
C LYS A 26 -5.88 -1.24 -13.04
N THR A 27 -6.99 -1.09 -12.32
CA THR A 27 -7.18 -0.07 -11.29
C THR A 27 -7.23 -0.80 -9.95
N VAL A 28 -6.33 -0.46 -9.04
CA VAL A 28 -6.33 -0.99 -7.66
C VAL A 28 -7.18 -0.06 -6.80
N THR A 29 -8.12 -0.63 -6.03
CA THR A 29 -9.01 0.12 -5.15
C THR A 29 -8.65 -0.11 -3.68
N ALA A 30 -8.96 0.86 -2.80
CA ALA A 30 -8.63 0.73 -1.38
C ALA A 30 -9.48 -0.33 -0.68
N GLY A 31 -8.95 -0.90 0.39
CA GLY A 31 -9.63 -1.94 1.18
C GLY A 31 -9.53 -3.35 0.61
N GLU A 32 -8.75 -3.54 -0.47
CA GLU A 32 -8.48 -4.85 -1.06
C GLU A 32 -7.00 -5.19 -0.99
N LEU A 33 -6.69 -6.45 -0.68
CA LEU A 33 -5.35 -7.01 -0.78
C LEU A 33 -5.14 -7.57 -2.19
N TRP A 34 -4.10 -7.11 -2.87
CA TRP A 34 -3.75 -7.53 -4.22
C TRP A 34 -2.41 -8.28 -4.26
N ALA A 35 -2.35 -9.38 -5.02
CA ALA A 35 -1.14 -10.20 -5.15
C ALA A 35 -0.97 -10.81 -6.55
N GLY A 36 0.25 -11.24 -6.86
CA GLY A 36 0.60 -12.00 -8.07
C GLY A 36 1.07 -11.15 -9.26
N ASN A 37 1.38 -11.85 -10.36
CA ASN A 37 1.85 -11.26 -11.61
C ASN A 37 1.11 -11.90 -12.81
N PRO A 38 0.13 -11.22 -13.44
CA PRO A 38 -0.37 -9.88 -13.09
C PRO A 38 -1.25 -9.88 -11.84
N ALA A 39 -1.22 -8.77 -11.10
CA ALA A 39 -1.93 -8.57 -9.85
C ALA A 39 -3.44 -8.82 -9.96
N LYS A 40 -4.01 -9.48 -8.94
CA LYS A 40 -5.46 -9.62 -8.74
C LYS A 40 -5.83 -9.37 -7.29
N SER A 41 -7.04 -8.85 -7.05
CA SER A 41 -7.66 -8.79 -5.72
C SER A 41 -7.85 -10.21 -5.20
N ILE A 42 -7.26 -10.52 -4.04
CA ILE A 42 -7.33 -11.86 -3.42
C ILE A 42 -8.30 -11.90 -2.23
N ARG A 43 -8.51 -10.77 -1.54
CA ARG A 43 -9.49 -10.62 -0.45
C ARG A 43 -9.59 -9.16 0.01
N PRO A 44 -10.62 -8.78 0.80
CA PRO A 44 -10.62 -7.54 1.56
C PRO A 44 -9.46 -7.49 2.58
N VAL A 45 -8.95 -6.28 2.81
CA VAL A 45 -8.04 -5.97 3.93
C VAL A 45 -8.83 -6.00 5.23
N ILE A 46 -8.26 -6.59 6.28
CA ILE A 46 -8.89 -6.59 7.61
C ILE A 46 -8.45 -5.39 8.45
N ASP A 47 -9.24 -5.01 9.44
CA ASP A 47 -8.97 -3.83 10.29
C ASP A 47 -7.58 -3.87 10.94
N ALA A 48 -7.18 -5.05 11.44
CA ALA A 48 -5.87 -5.26 12.05
C ALA A 48 -4.69 -4.99 11.09
N GLU A 49 -4.86 -5.27 9.80
CA GLU A 49 -3.84 -4.97 8.78
C GLU A 49 -3.78 -3.47 8.52
N THR A 50 -4.94 -2.82 8.42
CA THR A 50 -5.03 -1.36 8.27
C THR A 50 -4.34 -0.63 9.42
N GLU A 51 -4.59 -1.05 10.66
CA GLU A 51 -3.91 -0.52 11.84
C GLU A 51 -2.40 -0.78 11.78
N PHE A 52 -1.99 -2.01 11.49
CA PHE A 52 -0.59 -2.38 11.40
C PHE A 52 0.20 -1.54 10.38
N ILE A 53 -0.36 -1.28 9.20
CA ILE A 53 0.27 -0.46 8.16
C ILE A 53 0.46 0.97 8.63
N GLN A 54 -0.57 1.56 9.25
CA GLN A 54 -0.50 2.93 9.78
C GLN A 54 0.56 3.05 10.89
N ASP A 55 0.58 2.07 11.80
CA ASP A 55 1.53 2.02 12.91
C ASP A 55 2.97 1.82 12.41
N SER A 56 3.15 0.96 11.40
CA SER A 56 4.43 0.71 10.74
C SER A 56 4.97 1.95 10.02
N ALA A 57 4.11 2.68 9.31
CA ALA A 57 4.47 3.93 8.65
C ALA A 57 4.90 5.01 9.67
N ARG A 58 4.14 5.15 10.77
CA ARG A 58 4.49 6.08 11.87
C ARG A 58 5.85 5.73 12.47
N ARG A 59 6.09 4.45 12.75
CA ARG A 59 7.33 3.95 13.33
C ARG A 59 8.53 4.15 12.38
N HIS A 60 8.36 3.94 11.09
CA HIS A 60 9.40 4.24 10.09
C HIS A 60 9.75 5.73 10.03
N CYS A 61 8.75 6.61 10.07
CA CYS A 61 8.99 8.05 10.14
C CYS A 61 9.71 8.46 11.42
N GLN A 62 9.37 7.84 12.55
CA GLN A 62 10.06 8.09 13.83
C GLN A 62 11.52 7.63 13.77
N PHE A 63 11.78 6.39 13.34
CA PHE A 63 13.16 5.89 13.20
C PHE A 63 14.00 6.69 12.22
N THR A 64 13.39 7.21 11.15
CA THR A 64 14.10 8.09 10.21
C THR A 64 14.56 9.39 10.89
N LYS A 65 13.72 9.98 11.76
CA LYS A 65 14.11 11.18 12.54
C LYS A 65 15.25 10.87 13.52
N GLU A 66 15.21 9.71 14.16
CA GLU A 66 16.27 9.26 15.06
C GLU A 66 17.59 8.98 14.31
N TYR A 67 17.51 8.36 13.11
CA TYR A 67 18.69 8.01 12.30
C TYR A 67 19.29 9.18 11.52
N MET A 68 18.48 10.18 11.12
CA MET A 68 18.95 11.39 10.43
C MET A 68 19.61 12.42 11.35
N GLY A 69 19.92 12.06 12.60
CA GLY A 69 20.57 12.96 13.55
C GLY A 69 19.60 14.02 14.05
N GLY A 70 18.56 13.60 14.76
CA GLY A 70 17.82 14.47 15.67
C GLY A 70 18.67 14.85 16.89
N ASP A 71 19.86 15.39 16.62
CA ASP A 71 20.78 16.22 17.42
C ASP A 71 21.72 16.94 16.43
#